data_AF-A0A963JWG2-F1
#
_entry.id   AF-A0A963JWG2-F1
#
_cell.length_a   1.000
_cell.length_b   1.000
_cell.length_c   1.000
_cell.angle_alpha   90.00
_cell.angle_beta   90.00
_cell.angle_gamma   90.00
#
_symmetry.space_group_name_H-M   'P 1'
#
loop_
_entity.id
_entity.type
_entity.pdbx_description
1 polymer ?
#
loop_
_entity_poly.entity_id
_entity_poly.type
_entity_poly.pdbx_seq_one_letter_code
_entity_poly.pdbx_strand_id
1 'polypeptide(L)'
;LSNLDAKLRVQMRHEIKQLQRRLGTTGIFVTHDQVEAMTLGDRLLVLNQGVVEQVDTPIEVYARPASLFVAGFIGSPAMNVLDGTIDGDGTTVTCGGARLRLEHELPGEAGREVRVGIRPEHLAPIAAGAPSPDAGLDVEVEWVELLGADTVAHGRLADGQALALRRPGDRPVAAGERFHLTPAPAHLHLFDPATGRRIDKGRR
;
A
#
# COMPACT_ATOMS: atom_id res chain seq x y z
N LEU A 1 -7.46 -3.19 22.51
CA LEU A 1 -8.25 -4.20 23.27
C LEU A 1 -7.47 -5.53 23.32
N SER A 2 -6.24 -5.47 23.83
CA SER A 2 -5.18 -6.44 23.51
C SER A 2 -5.38 -7.82 24.11
N ASN A 3 -6.09 -7.94 25.24
CA ASN A 3 -6.18 -9.19 26.00
C ASN A 3 -7.53 -9.92 25.81
N LEU A 4 -8.39 -9.44 24.89
CA LEU A 4 -9.68 -10.06 24.58
C LEU A 4 -9.55 -11.00 23.39
N ASP A 5 -10.40 -12.04 23.36
CA ASP A 5 -10.54 -12.94 22.21
C ASP A 5 -11.03 -12.17 20.97
N ALA A 6 -10.78 -12.74 19.78
CA ALA A 6 -11.04 -12.06 18.51
C ALA A 6 -12.51 -11.66 18.33
N LYS A 7 -13.46 -12.49 18.76
CA LYS A 7 -14.90 -12.23 18.59
C LYS A 7 -15.34 -11.13 19.54
N LEU A 8 -14.92 -11.20 20.80
CA LEU A 8 -15.22 -10.16 21.79
C LEU A 8 -14.55 -8.83 21.42
N ARG A 9 -13.36 -8.85 20.80
CA ARG A 9 -12.69 -7.64 20.30
C ARG A 9 -13.50 -6.95 19.20
N VAL A 10 -14.12 -7.69 18.29
CA VAL A 10 -15.01 -7.11 17.27
C VAL A 10 -16.23 -6.46 17.94
N GLN A 11 -16.86 -7.15 18.89
CA GLN A 11 -18.03 -6.64 19.60
C GLN A 11 -17.70 -5.37 20.40
N MET A 12 -16.64 -5.40 21.21
CA MET A 12 -16.23 -4.25 22.04
C MET A 12 -15.89 -3.03 21.20
N ARG A 13 -15.29 -3.20 20.01
CA ARG A 13 -15.06 -2.07 19.09
C ARG A 13 -16.37 -1.39 18.68
N HIS A 14 -17.38 -2.21 18.34
CA HIS A 14 -18.68 -1.69 17.98
C HIS A 14 -19.32 -0.92 19.14
N GLU A 15 -19.29 -1.50 20.34
CA GLU A 15 -19.83 -0.87 21.55
C GLU A 15 -19.13 0.44 21.91
N ILE A 16 -17.79 0.48 21.85
CA ILE A 16 -17.01 1.71 22.09
C ILE A 16 -17.40 2.80 21.08
N LYS A 17 -17.50 2.45 19.79
CA LYS A 17 -17.88 3.42 18.75
C LYS A 17 -19.30 3.95 18.95
N GLN A 18 -20.24 3.08 19.30
CA GLN A 18 -21.61 3.50 19.60
C GLN A 18 -21.68 4.38 20.85
N LEU A 19 -20.95 4.01 21.90
CA LEU A 19 -20.91 4.78 23.15
C LEU A 19 -20.33 6.18 22.92
N GLN A 20 -19.20 6.28 22.22
CA GLN A 20 -18.59 7.57 21.89
C GLN A 20 -19.55 8.44 21.08
N ARG A 21 -20.22 7.88 20.06
CA ARG A 21 -21.23 8.60 19.26
C ARG A 21 -22.43 9.06 20.08
N ARG A 22 -22.93 8.20 20.98
CA ARG A 22 -24.07 8.51 21.85
C ARG A 22 -23.75 9.63 22.84
N LEU A 23 -22.53 9.62 23.40
CA LEU A 23 -22.09 10.62 24.38
C LEU A 23 -21.63 11.93 23.73
N GLY A 24 -21.23 11.91 22.45
CA GLY A 24 -20.75 13.09 21.75
C GLY A 24 -19.46 13.67 22.33
N THR A 25 -18.73 12.89 23.13
CA THR A 25 -17.51 13.33 23.80
C THR A 25 -16.30 13.18 22.88
N THR A 26 -15.34 14.10 23.03
CA THR A 26 -14.02 13.96 22.41
C THR A 26 -13.27 12.86 23.14
N GLY A 27 -12.82 11.84 22.40
CA GLY A 27 -12.05 10.72 22.95
C GLY A 27 -10.76 10.51 22.17
N ILE A 28 -9.68 10.19 22.88
CA ILE A 28 -8.42 9.74 22.29
C ILE A 28 -8.30 8.25 22.59
N PHE A 29 -8.17 7.44 21.53
CA PHE A 29 -7.98 6.00 21.64
C PHE A 29 -6.58 5.63 21.13
N VAL A 30 -5.81 4.92 21.95
CA VAL A 30 -4.44 4.51 21.63
C VAL A 30 -4.43 3.01 21.39
N THR A 31 -3.87 2.60 20.26
CA THR A 31 -3.74 1.18 19.89
C THR A 31 -2.49 0.96 19.04
N HIS A 32 -2.03 -0.30 19.00
CA HIS A 32 -0.99 -0.78 18.09
C HIS A 32 -1.57 -1.61 16.94
N ASP A 33 -2.88 -1.85 16.93
CA ASP A 33 -3.57 -2.69 15.93
C ASP A 33 -4.19 -1.79 14.86
N GLN A 34 -3.74 -1.92 13.61
CA GLN A 34 -4.27 -1.10 12.52
C GLN A 34 -5.77 -1.30 12.27
N VAL A 35 -6.32 -2.50 12.52
CA VAL A 35 -7.76 -2.76 12.32
C VAL A 35 -8.57 -2.05 13.39
N GLU A 36 -8.07 -2.00 14.64
CA GLU A 36 -8.68 -1.15 15.68
C GLU A 36 -8.67 0.32 15.27
N ALA A 37 -7.51 0.83 14.84
CA ALA A 37 -7.35 2.22 14.41
C ALA A 37 -8.33 2.57 13.27
N MET A 38 -8.29 1.80 12.18
CA MET A 38 -9.07 2.04 10.96
C MET A 38 -10.58 1.99 11.15
N THR A 39 -11.08 1.25 12.15
CA THR A 39 -12.52 1.05 12.35
C THR A 39 -13.13 1.97 13.41
N LEU A 40 -12.35 2.39 14.41
CA LEU A 40 -12.84 3.20 15.52
C LEU A 40 -12.73 4.70 15.28
N GLY A 41 -11.59 5.16 14.77
CA GLY A 41 -11.26 6.59 14.71
C GLY A 41 -11.93 7.33 13.56
N ASP A 42 -12.39 8.56 13.83
CA ASP A 42 -12.75 9.51 12.77
C ASP A 42 -11.49 10.10 12.11
N ARG A 43 -10.42 10.23 12.89
CA ARG A 43 -9.06 10.59 12.45
C ARG A 43 -8.05 9.65 13.10
N LEU A 44 -6.96 9.41 12.38
CA LEU A 44 -5.80 8.65 12.82
C LEU A 44 -4.61 9.58 12.96
N LEU A 45 -3.86 9.39 14.04
CA LEU A 45 -2.57 10.02 14.27
C LEU A 45 -1.54 8.89 14.34
N VAL A 46 -0.69 8.80 13.32
CA VAL A 46 0.36 7.77 13.24
C VAL A 46 1.63 8.32 13.87
N LEU A 47 2.18 7.60 14.85
CA LEU A 47 3.42 7.95 15.54
C LEU A 47 4.54 7.00 15.14
N ASN A 48 5.72 7.55 14.93
CA ASN A 48 6.97 6.83 14.73
C ASN A 48 8.05 7.45 15.60
N GLN A 49 8.64 6.68 16.52
CA GLN A 49 9.68 7.16 17.45
C GLN A 49 9.29 8.45 18.20
N GLY A 50 8.03 8.57 18.61
CA GLY A 50 7.51 9.74 19.31
C GLY A 50 7.23 10.97 18.42
N VAL A 51 7.46 10.88 17.12
CA VAL A 51 7.16 11.94 16.14
C VAL A 51 5.88 11.59 15.37
N VAL A 52 5.05 12.61 15.10
CA VAL A 52 3.87 12.46 14.26
C VAL A 52 4.29 12.31 12.80
N GLU A 53 3.97 11.16 12.21
CA GLU A 53 4.20 10.89 10.78
C GLU A 53 3.08 11.48 9.91
N GLN A 54 1.83 11.28 10.34
CA GLN A 54 0.64 11.68 9.60
C GLN A 54 -0.59 11.82 10.51
N VAL A 55 -1.47 12.79 10.22
CA VAL A 55 -2.77 12.96 10.90
C VAL A 55 -3.91 13.19 9.93
N ASP A 56 -4.63 12.13 9.56
CA ASP A 56 -5.67 12.18 8.54
C ASP A 56 -6.85 11.25 8.87
N THR A 57 -7.86 11.18 7.99
CA THR A 57 -8.91 10.16 8.12
C THR A 57 -8.32 8.77 7.84
N PRO A 58 -8.95 7.68 8.35
CA PRO A 58 -8.47 6.32 8.08
C PRO A 58 -8.21 6.02 6.60
N ILE A 59 -9.14 6.44 5.73
CA ILE A 59 -9.02 6.19 4.29
C ILE A 59 -7.88 6.98 3.66
N GLU A 60 -7.65 8.23 4.07
CA GLU A 60 -6.56 9.05 3.56
C GLU A 60 -5.19 8.54 4.03
N VAL A 61 -5.07 8.08 5.28
CA VAL A 61 -3.83 7.44 5.76
C VAL A 61 -3.51 6.17 4.96
N TYR A 62 -4.54 5.38 4.62
CA TYR A 62 -4.36 4.16 3.81
C TYR A 62 -4.00 4.46 2.35
N ALA A 63 -4.79 5.32 1.70
CA ALA A 63 -4.72 5.60 0.27
C ALA A 63 -3.56 6.54 -0.07
N ARG A 64 -3.18 7.41 0.87
CA ARG A 64 -2.14 8.42 0.69
C ARG A 64 -1.23 8.45 1.93
N PRO A 65 -0.39 7.42 2.12
CA PRO A 65 0.59 7.41 3.21
C PRO A 65 1.65 8.51 3.01
N ALA A 66 1.93 9.31 4.04
CA ALA A 66 2.86 10.44 3.96
C ALA A 66 4.35 10.03 3.96
N SER A 67 4.65 8.80 4.38
CA SER A 67 6.01 8.25 4.43
C SER A 67 6.03 6.74 4.21
N LEU A 68 7.20 6.19 3.93
CA LEU A 68 7.45 4.75 3.83
C LEU A 68 7.04 4.02 5.10
N PHE A 69 7.22 4.64 6.28
CA PHE A 69 6.78 4.07 7.54
C PHE A 69 5.25 3.86 7.55
N VAL A 70 4.48 4.90 7.21
CA VAL A 70 3.00 4.79 7.16
C VAL A 70 2.56 3.77 6.11
N ALA A 71 3.21 3.76 4.94
CA ALA A 71 2.93 2.81 3.86
C ALA A 71 3.16 1.35 4.27
N GLY A 72 4.23 1.10 5.02
CA GLY A 72 4.57 -0.23 5.55
C GLY A 72 3.75 -0.64 6.79
N PHE A 73 3.28 0.34 7.57
CA PHE A 73 2.56 0.09 8.82
C PHE A 73 1.05 -0.08 8.63
N ILE A 74 0.44 0.68 7.72
CA ILE A 74 -1.02 0.68 7.52
C ILE A 74 -1.36 -0.18 6.32
N GLY A 75 -2.08 -1.28 6.56
CA GLY A 75 -2.53 -2.24 5.54
C GLY A 75 -2.07 -3.67 5.84
N SER A 76 -2.84 -4.66 5.38
CA SER A 76 -2.49 -6.07 5.52
C SER A 76 -2.91 -6.83 4.26
N PRO A 77 -1.96 -7.26 3.40
CA PRO A 77 -0.52 -7.05 3.52
C PRO A 77 -0.10 -5.56 3.42
N ALA A 78 1.13 -5.27 3.87
CA ALA A 78 1.72 -3.94 3.74
C ALA A 78 1.88 -3.54 2.26
N MET A 79 2.10 -2.24 2.00
CA MET A 79 2.42 -1.76 0.66
C MET A 79 3.70 -2.42 0.15
N ASN A 80 3.71 -2.87 -1.10
CA ASN A 80 4.95 -3.27 -1.77
C ASN A 80 5.81 -2.05 -1.98
N VAL A 81 7.11 -2.15 -1.70
CA VAL A 81 8.05 -1.05 -1.90
C VAL A 81 9.22 -1.55 -2.73
N LEU A 82 9.33 -1.03 -3.95
CA LEU A 82 10.37 -1.38 -4.91
C LEU A 82 11.38 -0.24 -5.04
N ASP A 83 12.64 -0.56 -5.32
CA ASP A 83 13.61 0.39 -5.83
C ASP A 83 13.31 0.73 -7.28
N GLY A 84 13.37 2.02 -7.60
CA GLY A 84 13.14 2.52 -8.94
C GLY A 84 13.88 3.82 -9.24
N THR A 85 13.81 4.24 -10.49
CA THR A 85 14.39 5.50 -10.96
C THR A 85 13.39 6.22 -11.85
N ILE A 86 13.21 7.53 -11.64
CA ILE A 86 12.37 8.34 -12.51
C ILE A 86 13.10 8.55 -13.83
N ASP A 87 12.43 8.27 -14.96
CA ASP A 87 13.06 8.38 -16.27
C ASP A 87 13.27 9.83 -16.72
N GLY A 88 14.03 10.02 -17.79
CA GLY A 88 14.46 11.34 -18.27
C GLY A 88 13.35 12.34 -18.58
N ASP A 89 12.15 11.86 -18.91
CA ASP A 89 10.97 12.70 -19.20
C ASP A 89 10.14 13.05 -17.96
N GLY A 90 10.44 12.45 -16.79
CA GLY A 90 9.69 12.64 -15.56
C GLY A 90 8.26 12.10 -15.60
N THR A 91 7.89 11.33 -16.62
CA THR A 91 6.52 10.81 -16.83
C THR A 91 6.38 9.34 -16.49
N THR A 92 7.50 8.65 -16.37
CA THR A 92 7.59 7.21 -16.07
C THR A 92 8.62 6.96 -14.98
N VAL A 93 8.44 5.85 -14.27
CA VAL A 93 9.40 5.31 -13.32
C VAL A 93 9.76 3.89 -13.74
N THR A 94 11.05 3.61 -13.79
CA THR A 94 11.56 2.25 -14.04
C THR A 94 11.81 1.56 -12.70
N CYS A 95 11.15 0.43 -12.45
CA CYS A 95 11.33 -0.39 -11.25
C CYS A 95 11.02 -1.85 -11.56
N GLY A 96 11.78 -2.80 -11.00
CA GLY A 96 11.43 -4.22 -11.14
C GLY A 96 11.49 -4.75 -12.58
N GLY A 97 12.30 -4.13 -13.44
CA GLY A 97 12.32 -4.42 -14.88
C GLY A 97 11.16 -3.80 -15.70
N ALA A 98 10.23 -3.11 -15.05
CA ALA A 98 9.06 -2.49 -15.69
C ALA A 98 9.21 -0.97 -15.77
N ARG A 99 8.67 -0.37 -16.83
CA ARG A 99 8.54 1.07 -17.01
C ARG A 99 7.07 1.49 -16.78
N LEU A 100 6.80 2.01 -15.59
CA LEU A 100 5.44 2.34 -15.15
C LEU A 100 5.13 3.82 -15.36
N ARG A 101 3.95 4.12 -15.91
CA ARG A 101 3.51 5.51 -16.15
C ARG A 101 3.04 6.15 -14.85
N LEU A 102 3.57 7.34 -14.55
CA LEU A 102 3.13 8.17 -13.43
C LEU A 102 1.83 8.90 -13.79
N GLU A 103 0.99 9.16 -12.78
CA GLU A 103 -0.25 9.93 -12.98
C GLU A 103 0.03 11.37 -13.40
N HIS A 104 1.12 11.93 -12.88
CA HIS A 104 1.55 13.30 -13.14
C HIS A 104 3.04 13.34 -13.45
N GLU A 105 3.41 14.24 -14.35
CA GLU A 105 4.81 14.50 -14.66
C GLU A 105 5.51 15.14 -13.45
N LEU A 106 6.74 14.71 -13.19
CA LEU A 106 7.62 15.26 -12.15
C LEU A 106 8.83 15.96 -12.80
N PRO A 107 8.62 17.13 -13.42
CA PRO A 107 9.69 17.85 -14.08
C PRO A 107 10.76 18.26 -13.06
N GLY A 108 12.03 17.99 -13.38
CA GLY A 108 13.17 18.26 -12.50
C GLY A 108 13.58 17.08 -11.61
N GLU A 109 12.83 15.97 -11.63
CA GLU A 109 13.13 14.75 -10.87
C GLU A 109 13.72 13.64 -11.76
N ALA A 110 14.08 13.96 -13.01
CA ALA A 110 14.66 13.03 -13.97
C ALA A 110 15.96 12.40 -13.45
N GLY A 111 16.06 11.07 -13.52
CA GLY A 111 17.20 10.29 -13.04
C GLY A 111 17.25 10.13 -11.52
N ARG A 112 16.26 10.60 -10.77
CA ARG A 112 16.22 10.45 -9.31
C ARG A 112 15.87 9.02 -8.93
N GLU A 113 16.67 8.45 -8.05
CA GLU A 113 16.35 7.21 -7.34
C GLU A 113 15.18 7.43 -6.37
N VAL A 114 14.21 6.52 -6.42
CA VAL A 114 12.97 6.59 -5.65
C VAL A 114 12.59 5.21 -5.13
N ARG A 115 11.80 5.19 -4.06
CA ARG A 115 11.08 4.00 -3.61
C ARG A 115 9.66 4.05 -4.17
N VAL A 116 9.27 3.04 -4.94
CA VAL A 116 7.97 2.91 -5.60
C VAL A 116 7.05 2.05 -4.73
N GLY A 117 6.01 2.68 -4.20
CA GLY A 117 4.98 2.05 -3.38
C GLY A 117 3.76 1.63 -4.20
N ILE A 118 3.35 0.36 -4.09
CA ILE A 118 2.15 -0.19 -4.74
C ILE A 118 1.40 -1.08 -3.74
N ARG A 119 0.10 -0.87 -3.55
CA ARG A 119 -0.71 -1.78 -2.71
C ARG A 119 -0.91 -3.13 -3.41
N PRO A 120 -0.88 -4.27 -2.69
CA PRO A 120 -1.07 -5.60 -3.28
C PRO A 120 -2.34 -5.75 -4.12
N GLU A 121 -3.43 -5.11 -3.72
CA GLU A 121 -4.72 -5.14 -4.42
C GLU A 121 -4.80 -4.22 -5.65
N HIS A 122 -3.82 -3.34 -5.86
CA HIS A 122 -3.77 -2.44 -7.02
C HIS A 122 -3.00 -3.05 -8.20
N LEU A 123 -2.46 -4.25 -8.06
CA LEU A 123 -1.78 -4.98 -9.13
C LEU A 123 -2.79 -5.78 -9.95
N ALA A 124 -2.99 -5.39 -11.20
CA ALA A 124 -3.90 -6.07 -12.12
C ALA A 124 -3.13 -6.72 -13.27
N PRO A 125 -3.59 -7.87 -13.80
CA PRO A 125 -3.05 -8.43 -15.04
C PRO A 125 -3.15 -7.43 -16.19
N ILE A 126 -2.11 -7.35 -17.00
CA ILE A 126 -2.14 -6.55 -18.22
C ILE A 126 -3.08 -7.21 -19.23
N ALA A 127 -3.99 -6.42 -19.79
CA ALA A 127 -4.89 -6.90 -20.83
C ALA A 127 -4.11 -7.29 -22.09
N ALA A 128 -4.52 -8.39 -22.73
CA ALA A 128 -3.94 -8.81 -24.01
C ALA A 128 -4.07 -7.67 -25.04
N GLY A 129 -2.95 -7.31 -25.68
CA GLY A 129 -2.89 -6.21 -26.66
C GLY A 129 -2.63 -4.81 -26.08
N ALA A 130 -2.25 -4.71 -24.81
CA ALA A 130 -1.81 -3.44 -24.24
C ALA A 130 -0.60 -2.87 -25.01
N PRO A 131 -0.57 -1.55 -25.28
CA PRO A 131 0.36 -0.94 -26.24
C PRO A 131 1.82 -0.85 -25.77
N SER A 132 2.14 -1.24 -24.53
CA SER A 132 3.47 -1.12 -23.99
C SER A 132 3.97 -2.47 -23.45
N PRO A 133 4.94 -3.11 -24.13
CA PRO A 133 5.51 -4.39 -23.70
C PRO A 133 6.30 -4.27 -22.39
N ASP A 134 6.74 -3.06 -22.04
CA ASP A 134 7.56 -2.80 -20.85
C ASP A 134 6.73 -2.34 -19.63
N ALA A 135 5.39 -2.27 -19.75
CA ALA A 135 4.52 -1.66 -18.75
C ALA A 135 4.15 -2.59 -17.57
N GLY A 136 4.83 -3.71 -17.38
CA GLY A 136 4.43 -4.73 -16.42
C GLY A 136 5.56 -5.31 -15.60
N LEU A 137 5.24 -5.59 -14.33
CA LEU A 137 6.07 -6.31 -13.38
C LEU A 137 5.85 -7.81 -13.58
N ASP A 138 6.92 -8.51 -13.94
CA ASP A 138 6.94 -9.97 -14.01
C ASP A 138 7.23 -10.55 -12.62
N VAL A 139 6.24 -11.23 -12.05
CA VAL A 139 6.30 -11.80 -10.71
C VAL A 139 6.24 -13.32 -10.81
N GLU A 140 7.23 -14.00 -10.23
CA GLU A 140 7.19 -15.43 -9.98
C GLU A 140 6.72 -15.69 -8.54
N VAL A 141 5.61 -16.40 -8.38
CA VAL A 141 5.03 -16.71 -7.07
C VAL A 141 5.87 -17.76 -6.35
N GLU A 142 6.34 -17.43 -5.15
CA GLU A 142 7.09 -18.34 -4.28
C GLU A 142 6.13 -19.12 -3.37
N TRP A 143 5.12 -18.45 -2.81
CA TRP A 143 4.15 -19.06 -1.90
C TRP A 143 2.86 -18.24 -1.81
N VAL A 144 1.82 -18.83 -1.20
CA VAL A 144 0.46 -18.29 -1.23
C VAL A 144 -0.22 -18.44 0.14
N GLU A 145 -0.92 -17.39 0.58
CA GLU A 145 -1.83 -17.38 1.72
C GLU A 145 -3.29 -17.46 1.24
N LEU A 146 -4.03 -18.43 1.77
CA LEU A 146 -5.46 -18.57 1.53
C LEU A 146 -6.25 -17.98 2.70
N LEU A 147 -6.83 -16.79 2.50
CA LEU A 147 -7.55 -16.03 3.52
C LEU A 147 -9.08 -16.13 3.35
N GLY A 148 -9.55 -17.17 2.67
CA GLY A 148 -10.96 -17.40 2.37
C GLY A 148 -11.44 -16.57 1.19
N ALA A 149 -11.90 -15.34 1.42
CA ALA A 149 -12.42 -14.46 0.37
C ALA A 149 -11.30 -13.87 -0.52
N ASP A 150 -10.06 -13.92 -0.04
CA ASP A 150 -8.88 -13.41 -0.71
C ASP A 150 -7.79 -14.47 -0.75
N THR A 151 -6.96 -14.37 -1.78
CA THR A 151 -5.67 -15.04 -1.89
C THR A 151 -4.58 -13.98 -1.96
N VAL A 152 -3.59 -14.09 -1.07
CA VAL A 152 -2.39 -13.26 -1.14
C VAL A 152 -1.25 -14.13 -1.67
N ALA A 153 -0.72 -13.78 -2.82
CA ALA A 153 0.44 -14.46 -3.39
C ALA A 153 1.69 -13.61 -3.15
N HIS A 154 2.75 -14.26 -2.70
CA HIS A 154 4.04 -13.65 -2.43
C HIS A 154 5.04 -14.20 -3.43
N GLY A 155 5.79 -13.30 -4.06
CA GLY A 155 6.72 -13.66 -5.12
C GLY A 155 7.88 -12.70 -5.24
N ARG A 156 8.65 -12.90 -6.30
CA ARG A 156 9.79 -12.06 -6.65
C ARG A 156 9.75 -11.62 -8.10
N LEU A 157 10.33 -10.44 -8.30
CA LEU A 157 10.65 -9.91 -9.61
C LEU A 157 11.98 -10.49 -10.12
N ALA A 158 12.26 -10.30 -11.42
CA ALA A 158 13.49 -10.79 -12.05
C ALA A 158 14.78 -10.24 -11.42
N ASP A 159 14.72 -9.04 -10.82
CA ASP A 159 15.83 -8.41 -10.10
C ASP A 159 15.93 -8.83 -8.61
N GLY A 160 15.08 -9.76 -8.17
CA GLY A 160 15.07 -10.33 -6.83
C GLY A 160 14.22 -9.59 -5.80
N GLN A 161 13.65 -8.44 -6.16
CA GLN A 161 12.78 -7.66 -5.27
C GLN A 161 11.50 -8.43 -4.94
N ALA A 162 11.09 -8.41 -3.67
CA ALA A 162 9.90 -9.10 -3.20
C ALA A 162 8.63 -8.27 -3.48
N LEU A 163 7.55 -8.95 -3.83
CA LEU A 163 6.26 -8.34 -4.10
C LEU A 163 5.12 -9.28 -3.67
N ALA A 164 4.07 -8.70 -3.10
CA ALA A 164 2.82 -9.38 -2.80
C ALA A 164 1.71 -8.85 -3.71
N LEU A 165 0.85 -9.74 -4.19
CA LEU A 165 -0.39 -9.38 -4.88
C LEU A 165 -1.59 -9.99 -4.15
N ARG A 166 -2.71 -9.27 -4.15
CA ARG A 166 -3.98 -9.74 -3.56
C ARG A 166 -5.01 -9.96 -4.66
N ARG A 167 -5.61 -11.15 -4.68
CA ARG A 167 -6.64 -11.54 -5.65
C ARG A 167 -7.87 -12.08 -4.92
N PRO A 168 -9.06 -12.05 -5.57
CA PRO A 168 -10.22 -12.78 -5.10
C PRO A 168 -9.92 -14.27 -4.87
N GLY A 169 -10.40 -14.83 -3.76
CA GLY A 169 -10.09 -16.19 -3.32
C GLY A 169 -10.73 -17.30 -4.18
N ASP A 170 -11.67 -16.95 -5.05
CA ASP A 170 -12.22 -17.86 -6.07
C ASP A 170 -11.28 -18.08 -7.27
N ARG A 171 -10.16 -17.35 -7.32
CA ARG A 171 -9.12 -17.50 -8.34
C ARG A 171 -7.91 -18.21 -7.73
N PRO A 172 -7.74 -19.52 -7.97
CA PRO A 172 -6.59 -20.24 -7.46
C PRO A 172 -5.29 -19.64 -8.03
N VAL A 173 -4.29 -19.51 -7.16
CA VAL A 173 -2.91 -19.13 -7.48
C VAL A 173 -2.01 -20.21 -6.93
N ALA A 174 -1.03 -20.65 -7.71
CA ALA A 174 -0.07 -21.67 -7.29
C ALA A 174 1.36 -21.12 -7.17
N ALA A 175 2.16 -21.72 -6.30
CA ALA A 175 3.61 -21.50 -6.31
C ALA A 175 4.21 -21.93 -7.66
N GLY A 176 5.17 -21.15 -8.15
CA GLY A 176 5.76 -21.29 -9.49
C GLY A 176 4.96 -20.64 -10.62
N GLU A 177 3.74 -20.14 -10.36
CA GLU A 177 2.97 -19.38 -11.34
C GLU A 177 3.63 -18.02 -11.60
N ARG A 178 3.58 -17.56 -12.86
CA ARG A 178 4.11 -16.26 -13.27
C ARG A 178 2.99 -15.31 -13.66
N PHE A 179 3.04 -14.10 -13.13
CA PHE A 179 2.11 -13.03 -13.47
C PHE A 179 2.83 -11.86 -14.10
N HIS A 180 2.19 -11.24 -15.09
CA HIS A 180 2.59 -9.96 -15.66
C HIS A 180 1.57 -8.90 -15.23
N LEU A 181 1.96 -8.03 -14.30
CA LEU A 181 1.04 -7.16 -13.56
C LEU A 181 1.40 -5.67 -13.73
N THR A 182 0.39 -4.80 -13.79
CA THR A 182 0.58 -3.35 -13.73
C THR A 182 -0.36 -2.73 -12.71
N PRO A 183 0.08 -1.71 -11.96
CA PRO A 183 -0.83 -0.78 -11.30
C PRO A 183 -1.39 0.24 -12.30
N ALA A 184 -2.53 0.83 -11.97
CA ALA A 184 -2.95 2.07 -12.59
C ALA A 184 -2.06 3.24 -12.10
N PRO A 185 -1.81 4.28 -12.93
CA PRO A 185 -0.93 5.40 -12.54
C PRO A 185 -1.31 6.08 -11.22
N ALA A 186 -2.61 6.19 -10.92
CA ALA A 186 -3.14 6.80 -9.69
C ALA A 186 -2.88 5.97 -8.41
N HIS A 187 -2.38 4.74 -8.56
CA HIS A 187 -2.06 3.83 -7.46
C HIS A 187 -0.55 3.69 -7.23
N LEU A 188 0.26 4.46 -7.96
CA LEU A 188 1.69 4.57 -7.74
C LEU A 188 1.97 5.65 -6.70
N HIS A 189 2.79 5.31 -5.71
CA HIS A 189 3.31 6.25 -4.73
C HIS A 189 4.82 6.31 -4.85
N LEU A 190 5.39 7.51 -4.91
CA LEU A 190 6.85 7.67 -4.91
C LEU A 190 7.30 8.20 -3.56
N PHE A 191 8.40 7.67 -3.04
CA PHE A 191 9.02 8.14 -1.83
C PHE A 191 10.50 8.41 -2.06
N ASP A 192 10.99 9.45 -1.38
CA ASP A 192 12.40 9.76 -1.34
C ASP A 192 13.15 8.71 -0.48
N PRO A 193 14.21 8.06 -0.99
CA PRO A 193 14.91 7.01 -0.25
C PRO A 193 15.65 7.52 1.00
N ALA A 194 16.11 8.77 1.00
CA ALA A 194 16.92 9.33 2.08
C ALA A 194 16.08 9.77 3.28
N THR A 195 14.90 10.34 3.02
CA THR A 195 13.99 10.90 4.02
C THR A 195 12.81 9.99 4.31
N GLY A 196 12.51 9.05 3.42
CA GLY A 196 11.33 8.20 3.47
C GLY A 196 10.01 8.95 3.23
N ARG A 197 10.05 10.24 2.89
CA ARG A 197 8.84 11.06 2.67
C ARG A 197 8.26 10.83 1.28
N ARG A 198 6.92 10.89 1.18
CA ARG A 198 6.24 10.82 -0.10
C ARG A 198 6.63 12.03 -0.96
N ILE A 199 6.93 11.78 -2.23
CA ILE A 199 7.15 12.79 -3.25
C ILE A 199 5.78 13.11 -3.85
N ASP A 200 5.19 14.22 -3.39
CA ASP A 200 4.00 14.79 -4.01
C ASP A 200 4.39 16.03 -4.82
N LYS A 201 3.66 16.29 -5.91
CA LYS A 201 3.51 17.69 -6.33
C LYS A 201 2.68 18.39 -5.27
N GLY A 202 3.27 19.41 -4.63
CA GLY A 202 2.57 20.26 -3.68
C GLY A 202 1.20 20.66 -4.24
N ARG A 203 0.15 20.34 -3.49
CA ARG A 203 -1.21 20.82 -3.77
C ARG A 203 -1.12 22.36 -3.80
N ARG A 204 -1.29 22.95 -4.98
CA ARG A 204 -1.76 24.34 -5.04
C ARG A 204 -3.22 24.36 -4.60
#